data_AF-A0A815W341-F1
#
_entry.id   AF-A0A815W341-F1
#
_cell.length_a   1.000
_cell.length_b   1.000
_cell.length_c   1.000
_cell.angle_alpha   90.00
_cell.angle_beta   90.00
_cell.angle_gamma   90.00
#
_symmetry.space_group_name_H-M   'P 1'
#
loop_
_entity.id
_entity.type
_entity.pdbx_description
1 polymer ?
#
loop_
_entity_poly.entity_id
_entity_poly.type
_entity_poly.pdbx_seq_one_letter_code
_entity_poly.pdbx_strand_id
1 'polypeptide(L)'
;VINGATMGLLWFIICCTYALGLWYGAKLIRDEGYNIGKVLIVFFSILIAVFSLGQAGPHFQAFAHARAAAYVVWETIDAPSKINSDSETGLKKDDLIGDINFSNVHFSYPSRSDVKILNG
;
A
#
# COMPACT_ATOMS: atom_id res chain seq x y z
N VAL A 1 -3.08 26.07 -19.19
CA VAL A 1 -3.11 27.26 -18.33
C VAL A 1 -2.95 26.90 -16.86
N ILE A 2 -3.80 26.02 -16.30
CA ILE A 2 -3.76 25.61 -14.87
C ILE A 2 -2.39 25.03 -14.48
N ASN A 3 -1.85 24.04 -15.22
CA ASN A 3 -0.53 23.47 -14.91
C ASN A 3 0.63 24.49 -14.95
N GLY A 4 0.56 25.48 -15.84
CA GLY A 4 1.56 26.54 -15.95
C GLY A 4 1.48 27.52 -14.77
N ALA A 5 0.26 27.89 -14.36
CA ALA A 5 0.04 28.72 -13.19
C ALA A 5 0.50 28.03 -11.90
N THR A 6 0.21 26.73 -11.74
CA THR A 6 0.68 25.93 -10.60
C THR A 6 2.20 25.87 -10.56
N MET A 7 2.86 25.57 -11.69
CA MET A 7 4.32 25.52 -11.75
C MET A 7 4.95 26.88 -11.43
N GLY A 8 4.40 27.97 -11.98
CA GLY A 8 4.87 29.33 -11.70
C GLY A 8 4.73 29.71 -10.21
N LEU A 9 3.59 29.38 -9.60
CA LEU A 9 3.36 29.61 -8.18
C LEU A 9 4.34 28.82 -7.30
N LEU A 10 4.62 27.56 -7.64
CA LEU A 10 5.58 26.73 -6.91
C LEU A 10 6.99 27.33 -6.95
N TRP A 11 7.48 27.70 -8.14
CA TRP A 11 8.80 28.33 -8.28
C TRP A 11 8.87 29.67 -7.55
N PHE A 12 7.81 30.47 -7.59
CA PHE A 12 7.73 31.72 -6.85
C PHE A 12 7.87 31.50 -5.34
N ILE A 13 7.12 30.55 -4.77
CA ILE A 13 7.19 30.22 -3.33
C ILE A 13 8.60 29.72 -2.95
N ILE A 14 9.23 28.90 -3.79
CA ILE A 14 10.60 28.41 -3.55
C ILE A 14 11.59 29.58 -3.49
N CYS A 15 11.54 30.48 -4.48
CA CYS A 15 12.40 31.66 -4.51
C CYS A 15 12.17 32.58 -3.29
N CYS A 16 10.91 32.81 -2.91
CA CYS A 16 10.58 33.59 -1.71
C CYS A 16 11.12 32.93 -0.44
N THR A 17 11.00 31.61 -0.31
CA THR A 17 11.49 30.87 0.87
C THR A 17 13.02 30.95 0.98
N TYR A 18 13.74 30.82 -0.15
CA TYR A 18 15.19 31.00 -0.17
C TYR A 18 15.62 32.43 0.20
N ALA A 19 14.94 33.43 -0.38
CA ALA A 19 15.23 34.83 -0.08
C ALA A 19 15.00 35.15 1.40
N LEU A 20 13.89 34.68 1.98
CA LEU A 20 13.56 34.86 3.39
C LEU A 20 14.55 34.13 4.30
N GLY A 21 14.93 32.89 3.97
CA GLY A 21 15.89 32.12 4.75
C GLY A 21 17.27 32.78 4.80
N LEU A 22 17.76 33.29 3.66
CA LEU A 22 19.04 34.01 3.60
C LEU A 22 18.97 35.39 4.26
N TRP A 23 17.87 36.13 4.08
CA TRP A 23 17.68 37.43 4.75
C TRP A 23 17.67 37.29 6.27
N TYR A 24 16.93 36.31 6.79
CA TYR A 24 16.88 36.04 8.22
C TYR A 24 18.23 35.53 8.74
N GLY A 25 18.90 34.64 7.98
CA GLY A 25 20.25 34.18 8.29
C GLY A 25 21.26 35.34 8.37
N ALA A 26 21.21 36.28 7.42
CA ALA A 26 22.04 37.48 7.42
C ALA A 26 21.74 38.40 8.61
N LYS A 27 20.47 38.53 9.01
CA LYS A 27 20.08 39.26 10.21
C LYS A 27 20.65 38.62 11.47
N LEU A 28 20.62 37.29 11.59
CA LEU A 28 21.16 36.54 12.73
C LEU A 28 22.68 36.71 12.87
N ILE A 29 23.39 36.76 11.73
CA ILE A 29 24.84 37.02 11.70
C ILE A 29 25.13 38.43 12.23
N ARG A 30 24.33 39.43 11.82
CA ARG A 30 24.53 40.84 12.19
C ARG A 30 24.15 41.13 13.65
N ASP A 31 22.99 40.65 14.08
CA ASP A 31 22.38 41.05 15.35
C ASP A 31 22.83 40.14 16.52
N GLU A 32 23.12 38.86 16.27
CA GLU A 32 23.47 37.87 17.31
C GLU A 32 24.91 37.32 17.16
N GLY A 33 25.68 37.78 16.17
CA GLY A 33 27.09 37.40 16.00
C GLY A 33 27.32 35.95 15.56
N TYR A 34 26.34 35.31 14.91
CA TYR A 34 26.48 33.95 14.41
C TYR A 34 27.58 33.84 13.34
N ASN A 35 28.29 32.70 13.32
CA ASN A 35 29.25 32.40 12.28
C ASN A 35 28.53 32.09 10.94
N ILE A 36 28.95 32.76 9.87
CA ILE A 36 28.41 32.58 8.50
C ILE A 36 28.40 31.11 8.07
N GLY A 37 29.46 30.36 8.39
CA GLY A 37 29.56 28.94 8.05
C GLY A 37 28.47 28.10 8.70
N LYS A 38 28.12 28.37 9.98
CA LYS A 38 27.04 27.64 10.67
C LYS A 38 25.68 27.89 10.02
N VAL A 39 25.39 29.13 9.66
CA VAL A 39 24.11 29.49 9.01
C VAL A 39 23.98 28.82 7.64
N LEU A 40 25.04 28.83 6.84
CA LEU A 40 25.04 28.16 5.53
C LEU A 40 24.90 26.64 5.66
N ILE A 41 25.60 26.01 6.61
CA ILE A 41 25.48 24.57 6.86
C ILE A 41 24.03 24.21 7.20
N VAL A 42 23.41 24.92 8.15
CA VAL A 42 22.01 24.68 8.54
C VAL A 42 21.07 24.85 7.35
N PHE A 43 21.26 25.91 6.56
CA PHE A 43 20.45 26.16 5.36
C PHE A 43 20.53 24.99 4.38
N PHE A 44 21.73 24.59 3.95
CA PHE A 44 21.90 23.49 3.01
C PHE A 44 21.45 22.14 3.57
N SER A 45 21.67 21.86 4.86
CA SER A 45 21.18 20.64 5.50
C SER A 45 19.66 20.51 5.44
N ILE A 46 18.94 21.60 5.71
CA ILE A 46 17.47 21.61 5.62
C ILE A 46 17.03 21.42 4.16
N LEU A 47 17.70 22.05 3.19
CA LEU A 47 17.36 21.87 1.78
C LEU A 47 17.49 20.42 1.35
N ILE A 48 18.62 19.78 1.66
CA ILE A 48 18.86 18.38 1.32
C ILE A 48 17.80 17.50 1.99
N ALA A 49 17.48 17.72 3.27
CA ALA A 49 16.46 16.96 3.99
C ALA A 49 15.08 17.07 3.34
N VAL A 50 14.66 18.27 2.96
CA VAL A 50 13.36 18.49 2.29
C VAL A 50 13.35 17.87 0.90
N PHE A 51 14.44 17.95 0.13
CA PHE A 51 14.55 17.27 -1.16
C PHE A 51 14.46 15.75 -1.03
N SER A 52 15.16 15.16 -0.06
CA SER A 52 15.06 13.72 0.22
C SER A 52 13.64 13.31 0.61
N LEU A 53 12.95 14.12 1.41
CA LEU A 53 11.56 13.86 1.79
C LEU A 53 10.60 14.02 0.60
N GLY A 54 10.83 15.00 -0.28
CA GLY A 54 10.04 15.18 -1.49
C GLY A 54 10.14 13.97 -2.43
N GLN A 55 11.33 13.39 -2.55
CA GLN A 55 11.55 12.16 -3.32
C GLN A 55 10.99 10.90 -2.64
N ALA A 56 10.65 10.97 -1.34
CA ALA A 56 10.01 9.86 -0.63
C ALA A 56 8.55 9.63 -1.07
N GLY A 57 7.92 10.61 -1.74
CA GLY A 57 6.52 10.59 -2.17
C GLY A 57 6.08 9.30 -2.89
N PRO A 58 6.75 8.87 -3.97
CA PRO A 58 6.39 7.65 -4.71
C PRO A 58 6.44 6.37 -3.87
N HIS A 59 7.29 6.32 -2.85
CA HIS A 59 7.40 5.15 -1.98
C HIS A 59 6.15 4.94 -1.11
N PHE A 60 5.51 6.04 -0.67
CA PHE A 60 4.23 5.95 0.04
C PHE A 60 3.13 5.39 -0.85
N GLN A 61 3.11 5.76 -2.13
CA GLN A 61 2.15 5.22 -3.09
C GLN A 61 2.38 3.72 -3.34
N ALA A 62 3.64 3.30 -3.47
CA ALA A 62 3.98 1.88 -3.59
C ALA A 62 3.51 1.07 -2.37
N PHE A 63 3.66 1.63 -1.16
CA PHE A 63 3.18 0.98 0.06
C PHE A 63 1.64 0.85 0.09
N ALA A 64 0.92 1.88 -0.37
CA ALA A 64 -0.54 1.83 -0.48
C ALA A 64 -1.00 0.73 -1.45
N HIS A 65 -0.34 0.60 -2.60
CA HIS A 65 -0.61 -0.47 -3.57
C HIS A 65 -0.28 -1.85 -3.01
N ALA A 66 0.85 -1.99 -2.31
CA ALA A 66 1.23 -3.24 -1.66
C ALA A 66 0.18 -3.68 -0.63
N ARG A 67 -0.35 -2.75 0.16
CA ARG A 67 -1.42 -3.03 1.12
C ARG A 67 -2.70 -3.50 0.43
N ALA A 68 -3.09 -2.85 -0.68
CA ALA A 68 -4.27 -3.25 -1.44
C ALA A 68 -4.13 -4.65 -2.05
N ALA A 69 -2.96 -4.98 -2.60
CA ALA A 69 -2.69 -6.32 -3.12
C ALA A 69 -2.68 -7.38 -2.00
N ALA A 70 -2.07 -7.08 -0.85
CA ALA A 70 -2.03 -7.98 0.29
C ALA A 70 -3.43 -8.32 0.81
N TYR A 71 -4.37 -7.37 0.77
CA TYR A 71 -5.75 -7.60 1.20
C TYR A 71 -6.39 -8.78 0.44
N VAL A 72 -6.26 -8.82 -0.90
CA VAL A 72 -6.85 -9.89 -1.74
C VAL A 72 -6.22 -11.25 -1.43
N VAL A 73 -4.91 -11.27 -1.17
CA VAL A 73 -4.20 -12.50 -0.80
C VAL A 73 -4.71 -13.03 0.54
N TRP A 74 -4.81 -12.16 1.56
CA TRP A 74 -5.32 -12.54 2.88
C TRP A 74 -6.78 -12.97 2.83
N GLU A 75 -7.63 -12.28 2.06
CA GLU A 75 -9.02 -12.67 1.85
C GLU A 75 -9.14 -14.08 1.26
N THR A 76 -8.22 -14.47 0.37
CA THR A 76 -8.20 -15.82 -0.22
C THR A 76 -7.70 -16.87 0.76
N ILE A 77 -6.68 -16.55 1.58
CA ILE A 77 -6.11 -17.48 2.58
C ILE A 77 -7.12 -17.77 3.69
N ASP A 78 -7.80 -16.73 4.17
CA ASP A 78 -8.74 -16.84 5.29
C ASP A 78 -10.15 -17.31 4.84
N ALA A 79 -10.36 -17.49 3.53
CA ALA A 79 -11.65 -17.93 2.99
C ALA A 79 -12.02 -19.33 3.51
N PRO A 80 -13.17 -19.50 4.20
CA PRO A 80 -13.57 -20.80 4.72
C PRO A 80 -13.99 -21.75 3.58
N SER A 81 -13.35 -22.92 3.48
CA SER A 81 -13.78 -23.99 2.57
C SER A 81 -14.92 -24.81 3.17
N LYS A 82 -15.98 -25.07 2.39
CA LYS A 82 -17.08 -25.96 2.78
C LYS A 82 -16.63 -27.42 2.95
N ILE A 83 -15.60 -27.83 2.21
CA ILE A 83 -15.02 -29.17 2.27
C ILE A 83 -13.53 -28.94 2.53
N ASN A 84 -13.11 -29.14 3.78
CA ASN A 84 -11.72 -28.92 4.18
C ASN A 84 -10.91 -30.21 3.99
N SER A 85 -10.06 -30.24 2.96
CA SER A 85 -9.18 -31.37 2.65
C SER A 85 -8.08 -31.58 3.68
N ASP A 86 -7.66 -30.52 4.38
CA ASP A 86 -6.61 -30.60 5.41
C ASP A 86 -7.17 -31.03 6.77
N SER A 87 -8.50 -31.21 6.87
CA SER A 87 -9.11 -31.67 8.11
C SER A 87 -8.82 -33.15 8.36
N GLU A 88 -8.25 -33.46 9.53
CA GLU A 88 -8.10 -34.84 9.97
C GLU A 88 -9.40 -35.44 10.51
N THR A 89 -10.47 -34.64 10.57
CA THR A 89 -11.79 -35.07 11.01
C THR A 89 -12.44 -35.93 9.94
N GLY A 90 -12.30 -37.24 10.06
CA GLY A 90 -12.91 -38.21 9.16
C GLY A 90 -12.65 -39.63 9.62
N LEU A 91 -13.47 -40.56 9.15
CA LEU A 91 -13.26 -41.99 9.38
C LEU A 91 -12.13 -42.47 8.48
N LYS A 92 -10.96 -42.77 9.05
CA LYS A 92 -9.86 -43.48 8.39
C LYS A 92 -10.04 -44.98 8.67
N LYS A 93 -10.47 -45.76 7.66
CA LYS A 93 -10.63 -47.22 7.78
C LYS A 93 -9.33 -47.92 7.37
N ASP A 94 -8.88 -48.89 8.17
CA ASP A 94 -7.69 -49.69 7.88
C ASP A 94 -7.92 -50.70 6.75
N ASP A 95 -9.14 -51.22 6.62
CA ASP A 95 -9.54 -52.17 5.59
C ASP A 95 -10.77 -51.62 4.83
N LEU A 96 -10.63 -51.45 3.52
CA LEU A 96 -11.61 -50.73 2.69
C LEU A 96 -12.26 -51.67 1.67
N ILE A 97 -13.54 -51.98 1.88
CA ILE A 97 -14.38 -52.70 0.92
C ILE A 97 -15.01 -51.66 -0.01
N GLY A 98 -14.63 -51.65 -1.29
CA GLY A 98 -15.00 -50.64 -2.29
C GLY A 98 -16.42 -50.74 -2.83
N ASP A 99 -17.40 -51.09 -1.99
CA ASP A 99 -18.81 -51.08 -2.38
C ASP A 99 -19.35 -49.64 -2.34
N ILE A 100 -19.81 -49.16 -3.50
CA ILE A 100 -20.28 -47.78 -3.68
C ILE A 100 -21.73 -47.83 -4.15
N ASN A 101 -22.63 -47.24 -3.37
CA ASN A 101 -24.03 -47.13 -3.71
C ASN A 101 -24.46 -45.66 -3.72
N PHE A 102 -25.26 -45.28 -4.71
CA PHE A 102 -25.89 -43.98 -4.81
C PHE A 102 -27.39 -44.14 -4.57
N SER A 103 -27.97 -43.32 -3.69
CA SER A 103 -29.39 -43.40 -3.38
C SER A 103 -30.03 -42.01 -3.40
N ASN A 104 -30.97 -41.81 -4.32
CA ASN A 104 -31.76 -40.59 -4.45
C ASN A 104 -30.91 -39.29 -4.51
N VAL A 105 -29.83 -39.31 -5.30
CA VAL A 105 -28.82 -38.25 -5.30
C VAL A 105 -29.27 -37.10 -6.20
N HIS A 106 -29.28 -35.91 -5.63
CA HIS A 106 -29.64 -34.68 -6.30
C HIS A 106 -28.46 -33.72 -6.31
N PHE A 107 -28.08 -33.23 -7.49
CA PHE A 107 -26.89 -32.40 -7.64
C PHE A 107 -27.08 -31.32 -8.69
N SER A 108 -26.50 -30.15 -8.41
CA SER A 108 -26.43 -29.00 -9.31
C SER A 108 -25.12 -28.27 -9.04
N TYR A 109 -24.42 -27.86 -10.10
CA TYR A 109 -23.16 -27.15 -9.93
C TYR A 109 -23.39 -25.74 -9.35
N PRO A 110 -22.56 -25.27 -8.40
CA PRO A 110 -22.73 -23.94 -7.81
C PRO A 110 -22.65 -22.79 -8.81
N SER A 111 -21.87 -22.95 -9.88
CA SER A 111 -21.76 -21.95 -10.97
C SER A 111 -23.02 -21.82 -11.81
N ARG A 112 -23.91 -22.83 -11.78
CA ARG A 112 -25.17 -22.87 -12.53
C ARG A 112 -26.24 -23.62 -11.74
N SER A 113 -26.67 -23.02 -10.63
CA SER A 113 -27.61 -23.62 -9.68
C SER A 113 -29.02 -23.81 -10.24
N ASP A 114 -29.37 -23.11 -11.32
CA ASP A 114 -30.66 -23.19 -12.02
C ASP A 114 -30.84 -24.51 -12.80
N VAL A 115 -29.75 -25.17 -13.17
CA VAL A 115 -29.80 -26.42 -13.95
C VAL A 115 -29.50 -27.61 -13.05
N LYS A 116 -30.51 -28.45 -12.87
CA LYS A 116 -30.39 -29.71 -12.13
C LYS A 116 -29.76 -30.79 -13.02
N ILE A 117 -28.63 -31.35 -12.57
CA ILE A 117 -27.87 -32.36 -13.33
C ILE A 117 -28.26 -33.78 -12.89
N LEU A 118 -28.30 -34.03 -11.58
CA LEU A 118 -28.76 -35.30 -11.02
C LEU A 118 -30.12 -35.09 -10.33
N ASN A 119 -31.07 -35.98 -10.62
CA ASN A 119 -32.45 -35.88 -10.16
C ASN A 119 -33.07 -37.25 -9.84
N GLY A 120 -32.45 -37.97 -8.90
CA GLY A 120 -32.85 -39.31 -8.46
C GLY A 120 -31.67 -40.26 -8.44
#